data_AF-A0A6G2DC23-F1
#
_entry.id   AF-A0A6G2DC23-F1
#
_cell.length_a   1.000
_cell.length_b   1.000
_cell.length_c   1.000
_cell.angle_alpha   90.00
_cell.angle_beta   90.00
_cell.angle_gamma   90.00
#
_symmetry.space_group_name_H-M   'P 1'
#
loop_
_entity.id
_entity.type
_entity.pdbx_description
1 polymer ?
#
loop_
_entity_poly.entity_id
_entity_poly.type
_entity_poly.pdbx_seq_one_letter_code
_entity_poly.pdbx_strand_id
1 'polypeptide(L)'
;MSQAISLNQSTWASKLKAMGPGILMATAAVGGSHIVSSTQAGGSYGWSLLLLVILANVFKYPFFRFGAEYTADTGKTLVEGYAEKGKLYLWIFFILNVFSAMVNTAGVAILCSAIIASAFPMIGLSITQWSLILVAILGALLVFGGDKLFDG
;
A
#
# COMPACT_ATOMS: atom_id res chain seq x y z
N MET A 1 24.01 46.53 2.34
CA MET A 1 22.56 46.40 2.09
C MET A 1 22.41 46.27 0.59
N SER A 2 21.83 45.26 -0.07
CA SER A 2 20.86 44.24 0.30
C SER A 2 21.02 43.14 -0.77
N GLN A 3 21.27 41.88 -0.40
CA GLN A 3 21.17 40.77 -1.36
C GLN A 3 19.70 40.40 -1.48
N ALA A 4 19.11 40.66 -2.64
CA ALA A 4 17.73 40.33 -2.94
C ALA A 4 17.55 38.80 -2.93
N ILE A 5 16.75 38.33 -1.98
CA ILE A 5 16.25 36.96 -1.91
C ILE A 5 15.42 36.74 -3.18
N SER A 6 15.91 35.96 -4.15
CA SER A 6 15.08 35.54 -5.28
C SER A 6 14.03 34.56 -4.73
N LEU A 7 12.82 35.06 -4.48
CA LEU A 7 11.66 34.21 -4.25
C LEU A 7 11.42 33.42 -5.53
N ASN A 8 11.91 32.19 -5.58
CA ASN A 8 11.64 31.24 -6.65
C ASN A 8 10.14 30.96 -6.65
N GLN A 9 9.38 31.74 -7.42
CA GLN A 9 7.94 31.60 -7.49
C GLN A 9 7.62 30.30 -8.21
N SER A 10 7.07 29.33 -7.47
CA SER A 10 6.60 28.08 -8.06
C SER A 10 5.51 28.38 -9.08
N THR A 11 5.80 28.21 -10.37
CA THR A 11 4.82 28.33 -11.45
C THR A 11 3.87 27.13 -11.46
N TRP A 12 2.68 27.26 -12.06
CA TRP A 12 1.75 26.14 -12.25
C TRP A 12 2.42 24.95 -12.94
N ALA A 13 3.30 25.20 -13.92
CA ALA A 13 4.09 24.16 -14.57
C ALA A 13 5.02 23.42 -13.58
N SER A 14 5.67 24.14 -12.66
CA SER A 14 6.52 23.51 -11.63
C SER A 14 5.72 22.66 -10.64
N LYS A 15 4.50 23.10 -10.27
CA LYS A 15 3.61 22.34 -9.38
C LYS A 15 3.12 21.05 -10.04
N LEU A 16 2.71 21.10 -11.31
CA LEU A 16 2.30 19.91 -12.07
C LEU A 16 3.46 18.91 -12.21
N LYS A 17 4.68 19.40 -12.46
CA LYS A 17 5.86 18.54 -12.57
C LYS A 17 6.23 17.85 -11.25
N ALA A 18 5.94 18.49 -10.11
CA ALA A 18 6.16 17.93 -8.78
C ALA A 18 5.09 16.91 -8.33
N MET A 19 4.00 16.72 -9.09
CA MET A 19 2.95 15.74 -8.75
C MET A 19 3.34 14.28 -9.00
N GLY A 20 4.38 14.02 -9.79
CA GLY A 20 4.78 12.67 -10.21
C GLY A 20 4.90 11.66 -9.06
N PRO A 21 5.68 11.95 -8.00
CA PRO A 21 5.81 11.05 -6.84
C PRO A 21 4.48 10.81 -6.12
N GLY A 22 3.64 11.84 -5.98
CA GLY A 22 2.34 11.73 -5.34
C GLY A 22 1.34 10.86 -6.11
N ILE A 23 1.35 10.97 -7.45
CA ILE A 23 0.51 10.13 -8.32
C ILE A 23 0.97 8.67 -8.25
N LEU A 24 2.27 8.40 -8.33
CA LEU A 24 2.82 7.04 -8.21
C LEU A 24 2.46 6.40 -6.86
N MET A 25 2.55 7.19 -5.79
CA MET A 25 2.16 6.75 -4.45
C MET A 25 0.65 6.45 -4.37
N ALA A 26 -0.19 7.31 -4.96
CA ALA A 26 -1.64 7.10 -4.99
C ALA A 26 -2.02 5.83 -5.77
N THR A 27 -1.39 5.59 -6.93
CA THR A 27 -1.63 4.37 -7.72
C THR A 27 -1.17 3.12 -7.00
N ALA A 28 -0.03 3.18 -6.29
CA ALA A 28 0.46 2.04 -5.50
C ALA A 28 -0.41 1.76 -4.26
N ALA A 29 -1.08 2.79 -3.72
CA ALA A 29 -1.95 2.66 -2.56
C ALA A 29 -3.34 2.07 -2.87
N VAL A 30 -3.77 2.06 -4.14
CA VAL A 30 -5.07 1.52 -4.57
C VAL A 30 -4.89 0.09 -5.09
N GLY A 31 -5.26 -0.89 -4.26
CA GLY A 31 -5.25 -2.31 -4.63
C GLY A 31 -6.64 -2.85 -5.01
N GLY A 32 -6.69 -3.96 -5.75
CA GLY A 32 -7.94 -4.62 -6.16
C GLY A 32 -8.86 -5.01 -4.99
N SER A 33 -8.29 -5.32 -3.82
CA SER A 33 -9.06 -5.63 -2.61
C SER A 33 -9.91 -4.47 -2.10
N HIS A 34 -9.43 -3.23 -2.24
CA HIS A 34 -10.20 -2.04 -1.87
C HIS A 34 -11.39 -1.85 -2.81
N ILE A 35 -11.27 -2.21 -4.08
CA ILE A 35 -12.36 -2.09 -5.06
C ILE A 35 -13.49 -3.08 -4.71
N VAL A 36 -13.15 -4.36 -4.50
CA VAL A 36 -14.14 -5.40 -4.19
C VAL A 36 -14.80 -5.20 -2.83
N SER A 37 -14.01 -4.86 -1.80
CA SER A 37 -14.58 -4.59 -0.47
C SER A 37 -15.40 -3.31 -0.43
N SER A 38 -15.03 -2.25 -1.17
CA SER A 38 -15.81 -1.00 -1.22
C SER A 38 -17.14 -1.17 -1.94
N THR A 39 -17.20 -1.97 -3.01
CA THR A 39 -18.48 -2.26 -3.69
C THR A 39 -19.37 -3.14 -2.84
N GLN A 40 -18.82 -4.16 -2.17
CA GLN A 40 -19.58 -4.98 -1.21
C GLN A 40 -20.12 -4.14 -0.05
N ALA A 41 -19.29 -3.25 0.51
CA ALA A 41 -19.67 -2.34 1.58
C ALA A 41 -20.73 -1.33 1.12
N GLY A 42 -20.60 -0.77 -0.10
CA GLY A 42 -21.58 0.11 -0.70
C GLY A 42 -22.92 -0.58 -0.96
N GLY A 43 -22.92 -1.84 -1.40
CA GLY A 43 -24.14 -2.63 -1.57
C GLY A 43 -24.82 -3.02 -0.25
N SER A 44 -24.03 -3.26 0.80
CA SER A 44 -24.55 -3.72 2.10
C SER A 44 -24.97 -2.57 3.03
N TYR A 45 -24.26 -1.44 3.00
CA TYR A 45 -24.45 -0.32 3.93
C TYR A 45 -24.84 1.00 3.26
N GLY A 46 -24.90 1.06 1.93
CA GLY A 46 -25.26 2.25 1.17
C GLY A 46 -24.36 3.44 1.52
N TRP A 47 -24.99 4.59 1.79
CA TRP A 47 -24.31 5.83 2.15
C TRP A 47 -23.89 5.92 3.62
N SER A 48 -24.29 4.97 4.46
CA SER A 48 -24.05 5.01 5.91
C SER A 48 -22.55 5.03 6.26
N LEU A 49 -21.70 4.45 5.40
CA LEU A 49 -20.26 4.41 5.58
C LEU A 49 -19.53 5.64 5.01
N LEU A 50 -20.21 6.55 4.31
CA LEU A 50 -19.56 7.70 3.67
C LEU A 50 -18.78 8.55 4.68
N LEU A 51 -19.41 8.85 5.82
CA LEU A 51 -18.77 9.62 6.89
C LEU A 51 -17.56 8.88 7.47
N LEU A 52 -17.64 7.57 7.62
CA LEU A 52 -16.53 6.74 8.08
C LEU A 52 -15.35 6.76 7.09
N VAL A 53 -15.63 6.71 5.79
CA VAL A 53 -14.61 6.81 4.73
C VAL A 53 -13.91 8.17 4.77
N ILE A 54 -14.67 9.27 4.91
CA ILE A 54 -14.09 10.61 5.02
C ILE A 54 -13.19 10.70 6.25
N LEU A 55 -13.66 10.26 7.42
CA LEU A 55 -12.88 10.25 8.66
C LEU A 55 -11.61 9.40 8.53
N ALA A 56 -11.72 8.20 7.95
CA ALA A 56 -10.57 7.33 7.72
C ALA A 56 -9.49 8.01 6.87
N ASN A 57 -9.88 8.76 5.83
CA ASN A 57 -8.94 9.52 5.00
C ASN A 57 -8.30 10.69 5.76
N VAL A 58 -9.09 11.43 6.56
CA VAL A 58 -8.58 12.53 7.39
C VAL A 58 -7.54 12.04 8.39
N PHE A 59 -7.80 10.91 9.06
CA PHE A 59 -6.84 10.34 10.00
C PHE A 59 -5.60 9.74 9.31
N LYS A 60 -5.73 9.23 8.08
CA LYS A 60 -4.61 8.63 7.35
C LYS A 60 -3.68 9.67 6.71
N TYR A 61 -4.23 10.81 6.31
CA TYR A 61 -3.50 11.90 5.66
C TYR A 61 -2.21 12.34 6.37
N PRO A 62 -2.18 12.61 7.69
CA PRO A 62 -0.97 13.04 8.36
C PRO A 62 0.16 12.02 8.23
N PHE A 63 -0.12 10.72 8.33
CA PHE A 63 0.91 9.67 8.19
C PHE A 63 1.55 9.67 6.81
N PHE A 64 0.74 9.82 5.76
CA PHE A 64 1.25 9.91 4.39
C PHE A 64 2.07 11.18 4.15
N ARG A 65 1.57 12.29 4.67
CA ARG A 65 2.26 13.58 4.57
C ARG A 65 3.61 13.55 5.27
N PHE A 66 3.66 13.09 6.52
CA PHE A 66 4.91 12.97 7.27
C PHE A 66 5.90 12.01 6.62
N GLY A 67 5.44 10.89 6.05
CA GLY A 67 6.34 9.97 5.35
C GLY A 67 7.01 10.58 4.12
N ALA A 68 6.24 11.29 3.30
CA ALA A 68 6.73 11.98 2.12
C ALA A 68 7.62 13.19 2.48
N GLU A 69 7.18 14.03 3.41
CA GLU A 69 7.92 15.21 3.87
C GLU A 69 9.23 14.82 4.55
N TYR A 70 9.24 13.78 5.40
CA TYR A 70 10.47 13.32 6.05
C TYR A 70 11.55 12.93 5.04
N THR A 71 11.17 12.20 3.99
CA THR A 71 12.10 11.77 2.94
C THR A 71 12.57 12.96 2.10
N ALA A 72 11.68 13.92 1.81
CA ALA A 72 12.01 15.12 1.07
C ALA A 72 12.95 16.07 1.83
N ASP A 73 12.75 16.22 3.15
CA ASP A 73 13.52 17.16 3.98
C ASP A 73 14.87 16.58 4.42
N THR A 74 14.92 15.28 4.73
CA THR A 74 16.14 14.65 5.28
C THR A 74 16.97 13.90 4.24
N GLY A 75 16.39 13.58 3.09
CA GLY A 75 16.99 12.70 2.08
C GLY A 75 17.10 11.24 2.51
N LYS A 76 16.55 10.86 3.68
CA LYS A 76 16.59 9.50 4.24
C LYS A 76 15.21 8.87 4.22
N THR A 77 15.17 7.55 4.04
CA THR A 77 13.95 6.76 4.21
C THR A 77 13.53 6.73 5.69
N LEU A 78 12.25 6.46 5.94
CA LEU A 78 11.74 6.29 7.30
C LEU A 78 12.46 5.18 8.07
N VAL A 79 12.89 4.11 7.39
CA VAL A 79 13.62 2.98 8.00
C VAL A 79 15.01 3.42 8.46
N GLU A 80 15.72 4.19 7.63
CA GLU A 80 17.00 4.81 8.02
C GLU A 80 16.80 5.77 9.20
N GLY A 81 15.73 6.55 9.19
CA GLY A 81 15.35 7.40 10.33
C GLY A 81 15.11 6.61 11.64
N TYR A 82 14.48 5.44 11.55
CA TYR A 82 14.34 4.54 12.71
C TYR A 82 15.67 3.95 13.15
N ALA A 83 16.56 3.61 12.21
CA ALA A 83 17.90 3.10 12.51
C ALA A 83 18.72 4.13 13.33
N GLU A 84 18.60 5.42 12.98
CA GLU A 84 19.30 6.52 13.68
C GLU A 84 18.77 6.75 15.10
N LYS A 85 17.48 6.51 15.35
CA LYS A 85 16.90 6.58 16.70
C LYS A 85 17.29 5.39 17.57
N GLY A 86 17.63 4.25 16.97
CA GLY A 86 18.18 3.09 17.65
C GLY A 86 17.55 1.76 17.24
N LYS A 87 18.27 0.66 17.49
CA LYS A 87 17.90 -0.71 17.07
C LYS A 87 16.54 -1.19 17.58
N LEU A 88 16.05 -0.67 18.71
CA LEU A 88 14.73 -1.04 19.25
C LEU A 88 13.60 -0.63 18.29
N TYR A 89 13.68 0.56 17.69
CA TYR A 89 12.65 1.05 16.77
C TYR A 89 12.60 0.23 15.48
N LEU A 90 13.75 -0.26 15.01
CA LEU A 90 13.81 -1.18 13.87
C LEU A 90 13.14 -2.52 14.18
N TRP A 91 13.35 -3.07 15.37
CA TRP A 91 12.69 -4.32 15.77
C TRP A 91 11.17 -4.17 15.87
N ILE A 92 10.69 -3.07 16.47
CA ILE A 92 9.25 -2.77 16.52
C ILE A 92 8.69 -2.62 15.10
N PHE A 93 9.34 -1.83 14.26
CA PHE A 93 8.94 -1.64 12.86
C PHE A 93 8.90 -2.98 12.11
N PHE A 94 9.93 -3.81 12.25
CA PHE A 94 10.01 -5.10 11.60
C PHE A 94 8.87 -6.02 12.03
N ILE A 95 8.61 -6.15 13.32
CA ILE A 95 7.51 -6.99 13.84
C ILE A 95 6.17 -6.50 13.28
N LEU A 96 5.89 -5.20 13.36
CA LEU A 96 4.65 -4.62 12.82
C LEU A 96 4.54 -4.86 11.30
N ASN A 97 5.65 -4.76 10.57
CA ASN A 97 5.67 -4.99 9.14
C ASN A 97 5.44 -6.46 8.78
N VAL A 98 5.99 -7.41 9.55
CA VAL A 98 5.71 -8.84 9.38
C VAL A 98 4.22 -9.13 9.56
N PHE A 99 3.60 -8.61 10.62
CA PHE A 99 2.16 -8.76 10.82
C PHE A 99 1.35 -8.11 9.69
N SER A 100 1.72 -6.89 9.29
CA SER A 100 1.07 -6.19 8.19
C SER A 100 1.16 -6.97 6.88
N ALA A 101 2.33 -7.52 6.56
CA ALA A 101 2.56 -8.32 5.37
C ALA A 101 1.72 -9.61 5.40
N MET A 102 1.69 -10.33 6.52
CA MET A 102 0.87 -11.54 6.68
C MET A 102 -0.62 -11.28 6.45
N VAL A 103 -1.16 -10.22 7.08
CA VAL A 103 -2.58 -9.84 6.93
C VAL A 103 -2.88 -9.43 5.49
N ASN A 104 -1.99 -8.64 4.86
CA ASN A 104 -2.16 -8.22 3.47
C ASN A 104 -2.16 -9.43 2.52
N THR A 105 -1.19 -10.34 2.66
CA THR A 105 -1.11 -11.56 1.85
C THR A 105 -2.34 -12.44 2.04
N ALA A 106 -2.80 -12.63 3.28
CA ALA A 106 -4.01 -13.41 3.56
C ALA A 106 -5.25 -12.79 2.90
N GLY A 107 -5.42 -11.47 2.98
CA GLY A 107 -6.54 -10.76 2.37
C GLY A 107 -6.57 -10.90 0.85
N VAL A 108 -5.43 -10.74 0.19
CA VAL A 108 -5.32 -10.91 -1.27
C VAL A 108 -5.54 -12.37 -1.68
N ALA A 109 -4.99 -13.33 -0.94
CA ALA A 109 -5.17 -14.76 -1.26
C ALA A 109 -6.63 -15.21 -1.13
N ILE A 110 -7.35 -14.77 -0.08
CA ILE A 110 -8.78 -15.04 0.10
C ILE A 110 -9.61 -14.41 -1.01
N LEU A 111 -9.30 -13.17 -1.41
CA LEU A 111 -10.00 -12.52 -2.52
C LEU A 111 -9.80 -13.27 -3.84
N CYS A 112 -8.55 -13.59 -4.19
CA CYS A 112 -8.24 -14.31 -5.41
C CYS A 112 -8.89 -15.71 -5.43
N SER A 113 -8.84 -16.43 -4.32
CA SER A 113 -9.52 -17.73 -4.19
C SER A 113 -11.03 -17.63 -4.33
N ALA A 114 -11.67 -16.60 -3.78
CA ALA A 114 -13.10 -16.35 -3.95
C ALA A 114 -13.47 -16.08 -5.43
N ILE A 115 -12.63 -15.33 -6.15
CA ILE A 115 -12.80 -15.08 -7.58
C ILE A 115 -12.66 -16.39 -8.38
N ILE A 116 -11.61 -17.18 -8.13
CA ILE A 116 -11.38 -18.46 -8.82
C ILE A 116 -12.52 -19.45 -8.54
N ALA A 117 -12.93 -19.57 -7.28
CA ALA A 117 -14.03 -20.45 -6.89
C ALA A 117 -15.35 -20.05 -7.58
N SER A 118 -15.59 -18.74 -7.74
CA SER A 118 -16.76 -18.23 -8.46
C SER A 118 -16.67 -18.42 -9.98
N ALA A 119 -15.46 -18.34 -10.55
CA ALA A 119 -15.22 -18.52 -11.97
C ALA A 119 -15.26 -20.00 -12.42
N PHE A 120 -14.87 -20.93 -11.55
CA PHE A 120 -14.82 -22.36 -11.83
C PHE A 120 -15.61 -23.20 -10.80
N PRO A 121 -16.94 -23.04 -10.74
CA PRO A 121 -17.77 -23.74 -9.75
C PRO A 121 -17.76 -25.27 -9.92
N MET A 122 -17.41 -25.77 -11.12
CA MET A 122 -17.34 -27.21 -11.43
C MET A 122 -16.24 -27.96 -10.67
N ILE A 123 -15.19 -27.27 -10.21
CA ILE A 123 -14.03 -27.91 -9.56
C ILE A 123 -14.34 -28.28 -8.09
N GLY A 124 -15.37 -27.69 -7.48
CA GLY A 124 -15.88 -28.09 -6.16
C GLY A 124 -14.94 -27.84 -4.97
N LEU A 125 -13.80 -27.16 -5.18
CA LEU A 125 -12.85 -26.82 -4.12
C LEU A 125 -13.33 -25.62 -3.31
N SER A 126 -13.10 -25.67 -1.99
CA SER A 126 -13.41 -24.57 -1.08
C SER A 126 -12.44 -23.40 -1.25
N ILE A 127 -12.87 -22.21 -0.82
CA ILE A 127 -12.06 -20.98 -0.82
C ILE A 127 -10.75 -21.20 -0.04
N THR A 128 -10.80 -21.92 1.09
CA THR A 128 -9.62 -22.22 1.91
C THR A 128 -8.59 -23.06 1.16
N GLN A 129 -9.03 -24.07 0.41
CA GLN A 129 -8.15 -24.92 -0.39
C GLN A 129 -7.49 -24.13 -1.52
N TRP A 130 -8.28 -23.31 -2.24
CA TRP A 130 -7.75 -22.42 -3.27
C TRP A 130 -6.74 -21.41 -2.72
N SER A 131 -7.04 -20.80 -1.57
CA SER A 131 -6.12 -19.85 -0.93
C SER A 131 -4.80 -20.51 -0.56
N LEU A 132 -4.83 -21.75 -0.05
CA LEU A 132 -3.63 -22.48 0.35
C LEU A 132 -2.78 -22.89 -0.86
N ILE A 133 -3.43 -23.35 -1.93
CA ILE A 133 -2.76 -23.65 -3.21
C ILE A 133 -2.10 -22.39 -3.78
N LEU A 134 -2.82 -21.26 -3.83
CA LEU A 134 -2.29 -20.01 -4.35
C LEU A 134 -1.10 -19.51 -3.53
N VAL A 135 -1.20 -19.52 -2.20
CA VAL A 135 -0.08 -19.09 -1.32
C VAL A 135 1.11 -20.03 -1.49
N ALA A 136 0.90 -21.34 -1.62
CA ALA A 136 1.97 -22.30 -1.86
C ALA A 136 2.67 -22.07 -3.21
N ILE A 137 1.90 -21.84 -4.28
CA ILE A 137 2.44 -21.56 -5.62
C ILE A 137 3.20 -20.23 -5.63
N LEU A 138 2.62 -19.16 -5.09
CA LEU A 138 3.27 -17.85 -5.04
C LEU A 138 4.51 -17.86 -4.14
N GLY A 139 4.45 -18.56 -3.00
CA GLY A 139 5.59 -18.77 -2.13
C GLY A 139 6.71 -19.55 -2.81
N ALA A 140 6.36 -20.63 -3.53
CA ALA A 140 7.33 -21.38 -4.33
C ALA A 140 7.92 -20.51 -5.45
N LEU A 141 7.11 -19.72 -6.14
CA LEU A 141 7.58 -18.79 -7.18
C LEU A 141 8.55 -17.75 -6.60
N LEU A 142 8.28 -17.23 -5.40
CA LEU A 142 9.20 -16.28 -4.74
C LEU A 142 10.52 -16.93 -4.33
N VAL A 143 10.48 -18.16 -3.81
CA VAL A 143 11.68 -18.88 -3.36
C VAL A 143 12.52 -19.39 -4.54
N PHE A 144 11.87 -19.89 -5.60
CA PHE A 144 12.53 -20.54 -6.74
C PHE A 144 12.67 -19.66 -7.98
N GLY A 145 11.90 -18.58 -8.10
CA GLY A 145 11.88 -17.71 -9.27
C GLY A 145 13.15 -16.85 -9.43
N GLY A 146 13.81 -16.49 -8.33
CA GLY A 146 15.01 -15.66 -8.35
C GLY A 146 14.80 -14.26 -8.98
N ASP A 147 15.82 -13.41 -8.90
CA ASP A 147 15.76 -12.01 -9.34
C ASP A 147 15.37 -11.84 -10.84
N LYS A 148 15.62 -12.87 -11.66
CA LYS A 148 15.39 -12.82 -13.13
C LYS A 148 13.93 -12.89 -13.57
N LEU A 149 13.00 -13.31 -12.69
CA LEU A 149 11.58 -13.42 -13.04
C LEU A 149 10.77 -12.15 -12.71
N PHE A 150 11.31 -11.24 -11.89
CA PHE A 150 10.59 -10.08 -11.36
C PHE A 150 11.21 -8.72 -11.72
N ASP A 151 12.46 -8.67 -12.20
CA ASP A 151 13.17 -7.43 -12.63
C ASP A 151 13.01 -7.10 -14.14
N GLY A 152 11.95 -7.60 -14.78
CA GLY A 152 11.65 -7.39 -16.21
C GLY A 152 10.85 -6.13 -16.51
#